data_AF-A0AA46WB27-F1
#
_entry.id   AF-A0AA46WB27-F1
#
_cell.length_a   1.000
_cell.length_b   1.000
_cell.length_c   1.000
_cell.angle_alpha   90.00
_cell.angle_beta   90.00
_cell.angle_gamma   90.00
#
_symmetry.space_group_name_H-M   'P 1'
#
loop_
_entity.id
_entity.type
_entity.pdbx_description
1 polymer ?
#
loop_
_entity_poly.entity_id
_entity_poly.type
_entity_poly.pdbx_seq_one_letter_code
_entity_poly.pdbx_strand_id
1 'polypeptide(L)'
;MTKESLVKTDIVKVEDKKAVRSFFKILGGVADAVRSWIGNISPDLSNSRDIDSLVLKMNECLNPKGGEVSARKNAVSLGNLYLSLSEKGKIKFLQTLAEKFNPNKAEIDEKIREYKKNQDPELNYKFEQDLIKILESPRSKILKQFISLPEGLKFIVDMRSDVLKLKNQYRSLNPLESELKNILYTWVDVDLLDLRQITWDSPASLLEKLIKYEAVHKISSWGDLKNRLDSDRLCFAFFHYKIPNEPLIFVEVALVDKIADSIQHLLDESVPSNDPSNASTAILYSISNTQAGLSGISLGNFLIKRVVEKLSQEFKSIKTYATLSPIPGFTKWLKNNLNQDVTLLGKLNIKQSSAEILESAEQLKTNVECTNETKQCMLKLCAYYLLKVNNSNGNAYDPVAHFHLSNGASIKQLNWMADTSEKGISQSAGMMVNYLYELPKIDNNHENYMVNKVISCSKKVSSMLKE
;
A
#
# COMPACT_ATOMS: atom_id res chain seq x y z
N MET A 1 -9.19 -41.32 -30.87
CA MET A 1 -8.67 -41.25 -29.49
C MET A 1 -7.72 -40.06 -29.40
N THR A 2 -8.27 -38.88 -29.16
CA THR A 2 -7.54 -37.61 -29.00
C THR A 2 -7.64 -37.22 -27.53
N LYS A 3 -6.50 -37.20 -26.82
CA LYS A 3 -6.39 -36.73 -25.44
C LYS A 3 -6.09 -35.23 -25.48
N GLU A 4 -7.10 -34.41 -25.16
CA GLU A 4 -6.91 -33.01 -24.79
C GLU A 4 -6.30 -32.94 -23.38
N SER A 5 -5.15 -32.28 -23.26
CA SER A 5 -4.49 -32.00 -21.99
C SER A 5 -5.12 -30.78 -21.33
N LEU A 6 -5.84 -31.02 -20.23
CA LEU A 6 -6.37 -30.00 -19.34
C LEU A 6 -5.25 -29.14 -18.73
N VAL A 7 -5.23 -27.87 -19.12
CA VAL A 7 -4.47 -26.81 -18.43
C VAL A 7 -5.12 -26.59 -17.06
N LYS A 8 -4.43 -27.00 -15.99
CA LYS A 8 -4.79 -26.63 -14.62
C LYS A 8 -4.47 -25.16 -14.40
N THR A 9 -5.49 -24.31 -14.39
CA THR A 9 -5.41 -22.96 -13.84
C THR A 9 -5.40 -23.09 -12.32
N ASP A 10 -4.28 -22.73 -11.69
CA ASP A 10 -4.17 -22.66 -10.23
C ASP A 10 -5.13 -21.59 -9.69
N ILE A 11 -6.22 -22.08 -9.11
CA ILE A 11 -7.19 -21.27 -8.38
C ILE A 11 -6.49 -20.80 -7.10
N VAL A 12 -6.15 -19.52 -7.05
CA VAL A 12 -5.69 -18.84 -5.84
C VAL A 12 -6.80 -18.97 -4.79
N LYS A 13 -6.61 -19.85 -3.81
CA LYS A 13 -7.49 -19.97 -2.64
C LYS A 13 -7.43 -18.65 -1.87
N VAL A 14 -8.56 -17.94 -1.81
CA VAL A 14 -8.76 -16.84 -0.87
C VAL A 14 -8.86 -17.46 0.53
N GLU A 15 -7.76 -17.51 1.26
CA GLU A 15 -7.76 -17.90 2.67
C GLU A 15 -7.13 -16.83 3.57
N ASP A 16 -8.00 -16.20 4.34
CA ASP A 16 -7.71 -15.85 5.74
C ASP A 16 -8.96 -16.11 6.62
N LYS A 17 -9.24 -17.38 6.90
CA LYS A 17 -10.41 -17.84 7.68
C LYS A 17 -10.31 -17.51 9.19
N LYS A 18 -9.18 -17.00 9.70
CA LYS A 18 -8.99 -16.67 11.12
C LYS A 18 -9.67 -15.34 11.51
N ALA A 19 -9.55 -14.28 10.70
CA ALA A 19 -10.26 -13.02 10.94
C ALA A 19 -11.79 -13.20 10.87
N VAL A 20 -12.23 -14.01 9.90
CA VAL A 20 -13.63 -14.42 9.72
C VAL A 20 -14.17 -15.09 11.00
N ARG A 21 -13.44 -16.05 11.59
CA ARG A 21 -13.86 -16.72 12.85
C ARG A 21 -13.92 -15.77 14.05
N SER A 22 -13.12 -14.71 14.10
CA SER A 22 -13.12 -13.74 15.20
C SER A 22 -14.36 -12.84 15.16
N PHE A 23 -14.73 -12.34 13.98
CA PHE A 23 -15.97 -11.57 13.79
C PHE A 23 -17.21 -12.39 14.21
N PHE A 24 -17.19 -13.71 13.95
CA PHE A 24 -18.24 -14.64 14.38
C PHE A 24 -18.26 -14.93 15.89
N LYS A 25 -17.15 -14.79 16.62
CA LYS A 25 -17.04 -15.24 18.03
C LYS A 25 -17.50 -14.20 19.06
N ILE A 26 -17.55 -12.91 18.69
CA ILE A 26 -17.71 -11.80 19.66
C ILE A 26 -19.16 -11.58 20.12
N LEU A 27 -20.17 -12.20 19.50
CA LEU A 27 -21.57 -11.97 19.88
C LEU A 27 -22.38 -13.26 19.98
N GLY A 28 -22.19 -13.98 21.09
CA GLY A 28 -23.02 -15.14 21.47
C GLY A 28 -24.53 -14.85 21.56
N GLY A 29 -24.93 -13.57 21.62
CA GLY A 29 -26.35 -13.15 21.57
C GLY A 29 -26.87 -12.66 20.21
N VAL A 30 -26.02 -12.55 19.19
CA VAL A 30 -26.40 -12.10 17.83
C VAL A 30 -26.38 -13.25 16.82
N ALA A 31 -25.79 -14.40 17.19
CA ALA A 31 -25.73 -15.61 16.38
C ALA A 31 -27.13 -16.09 15.93
N ASP A 32 -28.15 -15.98 16.77
CA ASP A 32 -29.51 -16.44 16.45
C ASP A 32 -30.25 -15.50 15.49
N ALA A 33 -30.09 -14.18 15.64
CA ALA A 33 -30.61 -13.19 14.69
C ALA A 33 -29.90 -13.32 13.32
N VAL A 34 -28.59 -13.53 13.34
CA VAL A 34 -27.77 -13.74 12.14
C VAL A 34 -28.13 -15.06 11.45
N ARG A 35 -28.33 -16.17 12.19
CA ARG A 35 -28.74 -17.46 11.64
C ARG A 35 -30.17 -17.45 11.09
N SER A 36 -31.10 -16.82 11.80
CA SER A 36 -32.47 -16.62 11.34
C SER A 36 -32.53 -15.83 10.01
N TRP A 37 -31.56 -14.94 9.77
CA TRP A 37 -31.55 -14.01 8.63
C TRP A 37 -30.65 -14.43 7.45
N ILE A 38 -29.61 -15.23 7.69
CA ILE A 38 -28.74 -15.78 6.63
C ILE A 38 -29.40 -16.97 5.93
N GLY A 39 -30.24 -17.74 6.63
CA GLY A 39 -30.88 -18.94 6.08
C GLY A 39 -31.76 -18.72 4.84
N ASN A 40 -32.16 -17.47 4.55
CA ASN A 40 -33.06 -17.12 3.44
C ASN A 40 -32.38 -16.48 2.23
N ILE A 41 -31.07 -16.18 2.28
CA ILE A 41 -30.35 -15.52 1.17
C ILE A 41 -29.32 -16.49 0.59
N SER A 42 -29.38 -16.71 -0.73
CA SER A 42 -28.38 -17.54 -1.43
C SER A 42 -26.98 -16.92 -1.33
N PRO A 43 -25.91 -17.72 -1.11
CA PRO A 43 -24.52 -17.23 -1.13
C PRO A 43 -24.13 -16.51 -2.43
N ASP A 44 -24.82 -16.79 -3.54
CA ASP A 44 -24.58 -16.19 -4.86
C ASP A 44 -25.45 -14.95 -5.15
N LEU A 45 -26.37 -14.59 -4.23
CA LEU A 45 -27.44 -13.60 -4.45
C LEU A 45 -28.13 -13.82 -5.81
N SER A 46 -28.57 -15.06 -6.07
CA SER A 46 -28.84 -15.55 -7.41
C SER A 46 -30.14 -15.05 -8.02
N ASN A 47 -31.11 -14.64 -7.20
CA ASN A 47 -32.43 -14.20 -7.63
C ASN A 47 -32.75 -12.76 -7.18
N SER A 48 -33.82 -12.17 -7.74
CA SER A 48 -34.25 -10.80 -7.41
C SER A 48 -34.64 -10.65 -5.94
N ARG A 49 -35.30 -11.67 -5.36
CA ARG A 49 -35.71 -11.68 -3.94
C ARG A 49 -34.52 -11.56 -2.98
N ASP A 50 -33.39 -12.18 -3.31
CA ASP A 50 -32.14 -12.06 -2.54
C ASP A 50 -31.62 -10.62 -2.57
N ILE A 51 -31.65 -9.98 -3.75
CA ILE A 51 -31.23 -8.58 -3.93
C ILE A 51 -32.17 -7.62 -3.21
N ASP A 52 -33.48 -7.85 -3.29
CA ASP A 52 -34.48 -7.03 -2.59
C ASP A 52 -34.28 -7.17 -1.07
N SER A 53 -34.02 -8.39 -0.59
CA SER A 53 -33.69 -8.64 0.82
C SER A 53 -32.39 -7.94 1.24
N LEU A 54 -31.38 -7.91 0.38
CA LEU A 54 -30.14 -7.17 0.63
C LEU A 54 -30.40 -5.66 0.73
N VAL A 55 -31.17 -5.10 -0.19
CA VAL A 55 -31.53 -3.68 -0.20
C VAL A 55 -32.32 -3.31 1.05
N LEU A 56 -33.26 -4.16 1.48
CA LEU A 56 -33.98 -3.97 2.74
C LEU A 56 -33.01 -3.93 3.94
N LYS A 57 -32.06 -4.86 4.04
CA LYS A 57 -31.05 -4.87 5.11
C LYS A 57 -30.17 -3.63 5.12
N MET A 58 -29.75 -3.15 3.95
CA MET A 58 -28.98 -1.91 3.84
C MET A 58 -29.82 -0.69 4.27
N ASN A 59 -31.11 -0.65 3.93
CA ASN A 59 -32.03 0.40 4.39
C ASN A 59 -32.29 0.35 5.90
N GLU A 60 -32.34 -0.83 6.50
CA GLU A 60 -32.44 -1.01 7.96
C GLU A 60 -31.20 -0.48 8.69
N CYS A 61 -30.02 -0.49 8.06
CA CYS A 61 -28.82 0.16 8.61
C CYS A 61 -28.95 1.69 8.58
N LEU A 62 -29.57 2.25 7.54
CA LEU A 62 -29.77 3.69 7.41
C LEU A 62 -30.86 4.23 8.35
N ASN A 63 -31.93 3.46 8.54
CA ASN A 63 -33.10 3.84 9.30
C ASN A 63 -33.40 2.80 10.40
N PRO A 64 -32.57 2.72 11.45
CA PRO A 64 -32.69 1.69 12.47
C PRO A 64 -33.91 1.93 13.36
N LYS A 65 -34.87 1.00 13.33
CA LYS A 65 -36.00 0.98 14.26
C LYS A 65 -35.48 0.59 15.66
N GLY A 66 -35.35 1.56 16.57
CA GLY A 66 -34.85 1.35 17.93
C GLY A 66 -33.49 1.99 18.26
N GLY A 67 -33.05 2.97 17.46
CA GLY A 67 -31.87 3.79 17.77
C GLY A 67 -30.53 3.07 17.60
N GLU A 68 -29.50 3.51 18.32
CA GLU A 68 -28.11 3.08 18.12
C GLU A 68 -27.88 1.57 18.33
N VAL A 69 -28.61 0.96 19.28
CA VAL A 69 -28.49 -0.49 19.56
C VAL A 69 -28.96 -1.31 18.35
N SER A 70 -30.07 -0.91 17.73
CA SER A 70 -30.56 -1.55 16.50
C SER A 70 -29.63 -1.30 15.32
N ALA A 71 -29.08 -0.09 15.18
CA ALA A 71 -28.11 0.25 14.13
C ALA A 71 -26.90 -0.68 14.18
N ARG A 72 -26.34 -0.88 15.38
CA ARG A 72 -25.21 -1.78 15.61
C ARG A 72 -25.52 -3.23 15.25
N LYS A 73 -26.71 -3.73 15.62
CA LYS A 73 -27.16 -5.09 15.27
C LYS A 73 -27.30 -5.25 13.75
N ASN A 74 -27.89 -4.26 13.08
CA ASN A 74 -28.09 -4.29 11.63
C ASN A 74 -26.76 -4.30 10.88
N ALA A 75 -25.80 -3.46 11.29
CA ALA A 75 -24.45 -3.45 10.72
C ALA A 75 -23.74 -4.80 10.92
N VAL A 76 -23.80 -5.40 12.12
CA VAL A 76 -23.23 -6.74 12.36
C VAL A 76 -23.87 -7.79 11.44
N SER A 77 -25.20 -7.79 11.30
CA SER A 77 -25.91 -8.72 10.42
C SER A 77 -25.54 -8.53 8.95
N LEU A 78 -25.40 -7.28 8.48
CA LEU A 78 -25.00 -6.97 7.11
C LEU A 78 -23.55 -7.38 6.83
N GLY A 79 -22.65 -7.17 7.79
CA GLY A 79 -21.25 -7.59 7.68
C GLY A 79 -21.10 -9.11 7.65
N ASN A 80 -21.82 -9.81 8.52
CA ASN A 80 -21.87 -11.28 8.51
C ASN A 80 -22.44 -11.84 7.20
N LEU A 81 -23.48 -11.20 6.65
CA LEU A 81 -23.98 -11.57 5.33
C LEU A 81 -22.87 -11.47 4.30
N TYR A 82 -22.18 -10.32 4.19
CA TYR A 82 -21.07 -10.13 3.25
C TYR A 82 -19.99 -11.21 3.37
N LEU A 83 -19.59 -11.56 4.60
CA LEU A 83 -18.57 -12.58 4.85
C LEU A 83 -19.02 -14.01 4.48
N SER A 84 -20.33 -14.26 4.44
CA SER A 84 -20.90 -15.57 4.08
C SER A 84 -21.15 -15.75 2.57
N LEU A 85 -21.06 -14.68 1.79
CA LEU A 85 -21.30 -14.71 0.35
C LEU A 85 -20.15 -15.39 -0.40
N SER A 86 -20.49 -15.99 -1.53
CA SER A 86 -19.50 -16.42 -2.53
C SER A 86 -18.89 -15.20 -3.23
N GLU A 87 -17.86 -15.42 -4.05
CA GLU A 87 -17.29 -14.35 -4.89
C GLU A 87 -18.35 -13.67 -5.78
N LYS A 88 -19.28 -14.45 -6.36
CA LYS A 88 -20.39 -13.91 -7.16
C LYS A 88 -21.34 -13.07 -6.30
N GLY A 89 -21.65 -13.55 -5.09
CA GLY A 89 -22.48 -12.82 -4.14
C GLY A 89 -21.82 -11.52 -3.69
N LYS A 90 -20.53 -11.53 -3.36
CA LYS A 90 -19.78 -10.32 -2.99
C LYS A 90 -19.79 -9.28 -4.09
N ILE A 91 -19.58 -9.66 -5.36
CA ILE A 91 -19.67 -8.74 -6.50
C ILE A 91 -21.03 -8.05 -6.52
N LYS A 92 -22.13 -8.82 -6.45
CA LYS A 92 -23.49 -8.27 -6.44
C LYS A 92 -23.77 -7.40 -5.22
N PHE A 93 -23.23 -7.76 -4.06
CA PHE A 93 -23.34 -6.95 -2.84
C PHE A 93 -22.69 -5.57 -3.05
N LEU A 94 -21.44 -5.56 -3.54
CA LEU A 94 -20.67 -4.34 -3.75
C LEU A 94 -21.30 -3.46 -4.84
N GLN A 95 -21.78 -4.06 -5.93
CA GLN A 95 -22.52 -3.34 -6.98
C GLN A 95 -23.83 -2.74 -6.46
N THR A 96 -24.60 -3.51 -5.68
CA THR A 96 -25.83 -3.03 -5.06
C THR A 96 -25.56 -1.82 -4.16
N LEU A 97 -24.51 -1.88 -3.34
CA LEU A 97 -24.09 -0.77 -2.48
C LEU A 97 -23.62 0.44 -3.30
N ALA A 98 -22.87 0.22 -4.38
CA ALA A 98 -22.36 1.30 -5.22
C ALA A 98 -23.47 1.99 -6.04
N GLU A 99 -24.44 1.24 -6.55
CA GLU A 99 -25.42 1.71 -7.54
C GLU A 99 -26.72 2.21 -6.90
N LYS A 100 -27.22 1.55 -5.84
CA LYS A 100 -28.52 1.89 -5.23
C LYS A 100 -28.43 2.89 -4.07
N PHE A 101 -27.26 3.09 -3.48
CA PHE A 101 -27.07 3.89 -2.27
C PHE A 101 -26.26 5.17 -2.51
N ASN A 102 -26.62 5.89 -3.58
CA ASN A 102 -26.06 7.20 -3.94
C ASN A 102 -26.82 8.36 -3.26
N PRO A 103 -26.23 9.57 -3.16
CA PRO A 103 -26.96 10.77 -2.74
C PRO A 103 -28.19 11.04 -3.62
N ASN A 104 -29.27 11.55 -3.03
CA ASN A 104 -30.49 11.88 -3.77
C ASN A 104 -30.28 13.19 -4.55
N LYS A 105 -30.16 13.08 -5.88
CA LYS A 105 -29.92 14.24 -6.75
C LYS A 105 -31.03 15.30 -6.65
N ALA A 106 -32.29 14.89 -6.49
CA ALA A 106 -33.40 15.83 -6.38
C ALA A 106 -33.31 16.67 -5.09
N GLU A 107 -32.93 16.04 -3.98
CA GLU A 107 -32.70 16.73 -2.70
C GLU A 107 -31.49 17.68 -2.78
N ILE A 108 -30.41 17.26 -3.46
CA ILE A 108 -29.25 18.12 -3.71
C ILE A 108 -29.65 19.35 -4.52
N ASP A 109 -30.36 19.17 -5.63
CA ASP A 109 -30.76 20.25 -6.52
C ASP A 109 -31.76 21.22 -5.87
N GLU A 110 -32.65 20.74 -5.00
CA GLU A 110 -33.49 21.59 -4.16
C GLU A 110 -32.65 22.39 -3.15
N LYS A 111 -31.74 21.74 -2.42
CA LYS A 111 -30.96 22.43 -1.39
C LYS A 111 -30.00 23.47 -1.95
N ILE A 112 -29.43 23.22 -3.13
CA ILE A 112 -28.63 24.22 -3.86
C ILE A 112 -29.49 25.43 -4.23
N ARG A 113 -30.75 25.23 -4.63
CA ARG A 113 -31.66 26.33 -4.94
C ARG A 113 -32.02 27.14 -3.70
N GLU A 114 -32.29 26.49 -2.57
CA GLU A 114 -32.51 27.17 -1.28
C GLU A 114 -31.29 28.02 -0.88
N TYR A 115 -30.09 27.41 -0.92
CA TYR A 115 -28.84 28.11 -0.57
C TYR A 115 -28.61 29.34 -1.45
N LYS A 116 -28.81 29.23 -2.77
CA LYS A 116 -28.63 30.36 -3.70
C LYS A 116 -29.66 31.47 -3.55
N LYS A 117 -30.88 31.14 -3.10
CA LYS A 117 -31.95 32.12 -2.87
C LYS A 117 -31.84 32.79 -1.50
N ASN A 118 -31.03 32.25 -0.60
CA ASN A 118 -30.89 32.79 0.73
C ASN A 118 -30.33 34.22 0.68
N GLN A 119 -31.04 35.15 1.33
CA GLN A 119 -30.61 36.54 1.49
C GLN A 119 -30.21 36.85 2.94
N ASP A 120 -30.44 35.92 3.87
CA ASP A 120 -30.15 36.09 5.29
C ASP A 120 -28.75 35.53 5.63
N PRO A 121 -27.77 36.39 5.97
CA PRO A 121 -26.42 35.95 6.30
C PRO A 121 -26.36 34.99 7.49
N GLU A 122 -27.31 35.06 8.44
CA GLU A 122 -27.32 34.19 9.62
C GLU A 122 -27.64 32.73 9.26
N LEU A 123 -28.34 32.50 8.14
CA LEU A 123 -28.71 31.16 7.67
C LEU A 123 -27.66 30.51 6.75
N ASN A 124 -26.64 31.26 6.29
CA ASN A 124 -25.65 30.74 5.33
C ASN A 124 -24.96 29.47 5.83
N TYR A 125 -24.43 29.51 7.06
CA TYR A 125 -23.76 28.37 7.66
C TYR A 125 -24.70 27.16 7.81
N LYS A 126 -25.97 27.40 8.19
CA LYS A 126 -26.97 26.32 8.30
C LYS A 126 -27.20 25.63 6.95
N PHE A 127 -27.38 26.41 5.89
CA PHE A 127 -27.57 25.85 4.54
C PHE A 127 -26.33 25.08 4.05
N GLU A 128 -25.12 25.57 4.33
CA GLU A 128 -23.87 24.87 4.03
C GLU A 128 -23.79 23.53 4.76
N GLN A 129 -24.12 23.50 6.07
CA GLN A 129 -24.15 22.26 6.85
C GLN A 129 -25.22 21.28 6.35
N ASP A 130 -26.40 21.77 5.95
CA ASP A 130 -27.42 20.90 5.39
C ASP A 130 -26.98 20.33 4.03
N LEU A 131 -26.30 21.12 3.19
CA LEU A 131 -25.75 20.64 1.93
C LEU A 131 -24.68 19.56 2.15
N ILE A 132 -23.79 19.73 3.13
CA ILE A 132 -22.81 18.71 3.53
C ILE A 132 -23.51 17.41 3.93
N LYS A 133 -24.58 17.48 4.73
CA LYS A 133 -25.35 16.30 5.18
C LYS A 133 -26.06 15.58 4.03
N ILE A 134 -26.56 16.32 3.04
CA ILE A 134 -27.26 15.75 1.86
C ILE A 134 -26.27 15.15 0.86
N LEU A 135 -25.08 15.74 0.72
CA LEU A 135 -24.01 15.20 -0.13
C LEU A 135 -23.40 13.92 0.43
N GLU A 136 -23.49 13.68 1.74
CA GLU A 136 -23.08 12.42 2.33
C GLU A 136 -23.94 11.26 1.81
N SER A 137 -23.30 10.34 1.08
CA SER A 137 -23.99 9.20 0.47
C SER A 137 -24.55 8.23 1.53
N PRO A 138 -25.71 7.61 1.28
CA PRO A 138 -26.22 6.55 2.12
C PRO A 138 -25.21 5.41 2.31
N ARG A 139 -24.49 5.02 1.25
CA ARG A 139 -23.42 4.01 1.39
C ARG A 139 -22.31 4.45 2.36
N SER A 140 -21.89 5.73 2.38
CA SER A 140 -20.89 6.23 3.33
C SER A 140 -21.38 6.07 4.78
N LYS A 141 -22.66 6.36 5.05
CA LYS A 141 -23.28 6.18 6.37
C LYS A 141 -23.25 4.70 6.81
N ILE A 142 -23.58 3.77 5.90
CA ILE A 142 -23.49 2.33 6.16
C ILE A 142 -22.03 1.93 6.45
N LEU A 143 -21.08 2.38 5.63
CA LEU A 143 -19.66 2.07 5.78
C LEU A 143 -19.09 2.54 7.13
N LYS A 144 -19.45 3.75 7.56
CA LYS A 144 -19.03 4.31 8.85
C LYS A 144 -19.57 3.52 10.05
N GLN A 145 -20.76 2.93 9.95
CA GLN A 145 -21.31 2.09 11.02
C GLN A 145 -20.48 0.83 11.26
N PHE A 146 -19.86 0.25 10.22
CA PHE A 146 -18.96 -0.89 10.41
C PHE A 146 -17.75 -0.52 11.26
N ILE A 147 -17.18 0.68 11.11
CA ILE A 147 -15.96 1.12 11.83
C ILE A 147 -16.18 1.13 13.35
N SER A 148 -17.40 1.44 13.78
CA SER A 148 -17.78 1.44 15.20
C SER A 148 -17.86 0.02 15.81
N LEU A 149 -17.83 -1.03 14.98
CA LEU A 149 -17.85 -2.42 15.44
C LEU A 149 -16.45 -2.90 15.88
N PRO A 150 -16.39 -3.89 16.79
CA PRO A 150 -15.16 -4.67 16.99
C PRO A 150 -14.68 -5.26 15.67
N GLU A 151 -13.38 -5.18 15.37
CA GLU A 151 -12.78 -5.61 14.10
C GLU A 151 -13.32 -4.88 12.84
N GLY A 152 -14.14 -3.84 13.02
CA GLY A 152 -14.83 -3.13 11.95
C GLY A 152 -13.90 -2.40 10.98
N LEU A 153 -12.83 -1.81 11.50
CA LEU A 153 -11.81 -1.17 10.67
C LEU A 153 -11.11 -2.19 9.75
N LYS A 154 -10.75 -3.37 10.28
CA LYS A 154 -10.17 -4.45 9.49
C LYS A 154 -11.13 -4.95 8.42
N PHE A 155 -12.41 -5.07 8.75
CA PHE A 155 -13.45 -5.43 7.78
C PHE A 155 -13.53 -4.44 6.61
N ILE A 156 -13.45 -3.13 6.87
CA ILE A 156 -13.43 -2.10 5.82
C ILE A 156 -12.16 -2.18 4.97
N VAL A 157 -11.00 -2.44 5.58
CA VAL A 157 -9.75 -2.68 4.85
C VAL A 157 -9.90 -3.89 3.91
N ASP A 158 -10.45 -5.01 4.40
CA ASP A 158 -10.65 -6.22 3.59
C ASP A 158 -11.68 -6.02 2.48
N MET A 159 -12.79 -5.32 2.77
CA MET A 159 -13.78 -4.96 1.76
C MET A 159 -13.16 -4.09 0.65
N ARG A 160 -12.30 -3.13 1.00
CA ARG A 160 -11.59 -2.33 -0.01
C ARG A 160 -10.62 -3.19 -0.83
N SER A 161 -9.95 -4.18 -0.22
CA SER A 161 -9.13 -5.14 -0.95
C SER A 161 -9.94 -5.90 -2.02
N ASP A 162 -11.15 -6.34 -1.67
CA ASP A 162 -12.07 -6.99 -2.62
C ASP A 162 -12.47 -6.02 -3.75
N VAL A 163 -12.82 -4.77 -3.44
CA VAL A 163 -13.15 -3.75 -4.44
C VAL A 163 -11.97 -3.45 -5.37
N LEU A 164 -10.74 -3.34 -4.85
CA LEU A 164 -9.54 -3.07 -5.64
C LEU A 164 -9.26 -4.17 -6.68
N LYS A 165 -9.53 -5.43 -6.35
CA LYS A 165 -9.40 -6.56 -7.29
C LYS A 165 -10.43 -6.49 -8.41
N LEU A 166 -11.63 -5.98 -8.12
CA LEU A 166 -12.78 -6.02 -9.01
C LEU A 166 -12.98 -4.75 -9.85
N LYS A 167 -12.48 -3.59 -9.41
CA LYS A 167 -12.82 -2.28 -10.01
C LYS A 167 -12.45 -2.12 -11.49
N ASN A 168 -11.40 -2.80 -11.94
CA ASN A 168 -10.99 -2.76 -13.36
C ASN A 168 -11.97 -3.53 -14.26
N GLN A 169 -12.57 -4.61 -13.74
CA GLN A 169 -13.59 -5.40 -14.43
C GLN A 169 -14.98 -4.75 -14.30
N TYR A 170 -15.29 -4.20 -13.13
CA TYR A 170 -16.59 -3.60 -12.80
C TYR A 170 -16.42 -2.13 -12.45
N ARG A 171 -16.43 -1.26 -13.47
CA ARG A 171 -16.23 0.19 -13.30
C ARG A 171 -17.27 0.85 -12.40
N SER A 172 -18.45 0.26 -12.22
CA SER A 172 -19.47 0.76 -11.28
C SER A 172 -19.01 0.76 -9.82
N LEU A 173 -17.93 0.05 -9.49
CA LEU A 173 -17.33 0.03 -8.15
C LEU A 173 -16.39 1.22 -7.87
N ASN A 174 -16.02 2.02 -8.87
CA ASN A 174 -15.07 3.14 -8.69
C ASN A 174 -15.51 4.19 -7.64
N PRO A 175 -16.79 4.61 -7.60
CA PRO A 175 -17.26 5.52 -6.55
C PRO A 175 -17.16 4.90 -5.16
N LEU A 176 -17.47 3.61 -5.01
CA LEU A 176 -17.34 2.88 -3.75
C LEU A 176 -15.87 2.78 -3.31
N GLU A 177 -14.94 2.51 -4.23
CA GLU A 177 -13.51 2.48 -3.91
C GLU A 177 -13.01 3.83 -3.40
N SER A 178 -13.46 4.91 -4.05
CA SER A 178 -13.08 6.28 -3.69
C SER A 178 -13.58 6.64 -2.29
N GLU A 179 -14.81 6.26 -1.95
CA GLU A 179 -15.35 6.48 -0.60
C GLU A 179 -14.68 5.61 0.47
N LEU A 180 -14.45 4.32 0.20
CA LEU A 180 -13.70 3.45 1.11
C LEU A 180 -12.30 4.01 1.37
N LYS A 181 -11.63 4.51 0.32
CA LYS A 181 -10.32 5.15 0.43
C LYS A 181 -10.39 6.39 1.32
N ASN A 182 -11.35 7.27 1.11
CA ASN A 182 -11.50 8.50 1.91
C ASN A 182 -11.81 8.22 3.37
N ILE A 183 -12.67 7.23 3.63
CA ILE A 183 -12.94 6.75 4.98
C ILE A 183 -11.65 6.26 5.62
N LEU A 184 -10.96 5.29 5.01
CA LEU A 184 -9.73 4.73 5.58
C LEU A 184 -8.62 5.76 5.75
N TYR A 185 -8.53 6.75 4.85
CA TYR A 185 -7.58 7.87 4.97
C TYR A 185 -7.79 8.68 6.27
N THR A 186 -9.04 8.79 6.74
CA THR A 186 -9.36 9.50 7.99
C THR A 186 -9.06 8.67 9.24
N TRP A 187 -9.13 7.33 9.13
CA TRP A 187 -9.05 6.42 10.27
C TRP A 187 -7.70 5.72 10.43
N VAL A 188 -6.85 5.73 9.40
CA VAL A 188 -5.54 5.05 9.43
C VAL A 188 -4.45 6.08 9.14
N ASP A 189 -4.25 6.95 10.12
CA ASP A 189 -3.18 7.96 10.13
C ASP A 189 -1.97 7.48 10.94
N VAL A 190 -0.76 7.95 10.62
CA VAL A 190 0.50 7.57 11.30
C VAL A 190 0.47 7.82 12.80
N ASP A 191 -0.21 8.87 13.24
CA ASP A 191 -0.30 9.24 14.66
C ASP A 191 -1.21 8.29 15.44
N LEU A 192 -2.04 7.50 14.74
CA LEU A 192 -2.86 6.43 15.31
C LEU A 192 -2.17 5.07 15.25
N LEU A 193 -0.89 5.02 14.83
CA LEU A 193 -0.11 3.80 14.73
C LEU A 193 0.92 3.69 15.86
N ASP A 194 0.98 2.50 16.47
CA ASP A 194 2.03 2.10 17.39
C ASP A 194 3.20 1.51 16.63
N LEU A 195 4.40 2.05 16.83
CA LEU A 195 5.65 1.44 16.36
C LEU A 195 6.13 0.40 17.39
N ARG A 196 6.18 -0.87 16.98
CA ARG A 196 6.67 -1.97 17.82
C ARG A 196 7.88 -2.63 17.17
N GLN A 197 8.84 -3.05 17.98
CA GLN A 197 9.93 -3.91 17.51
C GLN A 197 9.43 -5.35 17.50
N ILE A 198 9.73 -6.08 16.43
CA ILE A 198 9.49 -7.50 16.30
C ILE A 198 10.82 -8.23 16.52
N THR A 199 10.77 -9.23 17.37
CA THR A 199 11.92 -10.06 17.75
C THR A 199 11.57 -11.54 17.57
N TRP A 200 12.57 -12.42 17.69
CA TRP A 200 12.33 -13.86 17.65
C TRP A 200 11.37 -14.36 18.75
N ASP A 201 11.28 -13.65 19.88
CA ASP A 201 10.35 -13.96 20.98
C ASP A 201 8.90 -13.50 20.72
N SER A 202 8.64 -12.84 19.58
CA SER A 202 7.29 -12.41 19.21
C SER A 202 6.38 -13.62 18.93
N PRO A 203 5.05 -13.51 19.14
CA PRO A 203 4.14 -14.62 18.92
C PRO A 203 4.29 -15.24 17.52
N ALA A 204 4.36 -16.57 17.43
CA ALA A 204 4.53 -17.27 16.15
C ALA A 204 3.43 -16.91 15.12
N SER A 205 2.21 -16.62 15.58
CA SER A 205 1.11 -16.15 14.74
C SER A 205 1.35 -14.79 14.08
N LEU A 206 2.20 -13.94 14.66
CA LEU A 206 2.66 -12.68 14.08
C LEU A 206 3.84 -12.91 13.13
N LEU A 207 4.78 -13.79 13.50
CA LEU A 207 5.92 -14.16 12.66
C LEU A 207 5.48 -14.82 11.34
N GLU A 208 4.48 -15.71 11.38
CA GLU A 208 3.86 -16.29 10.18
C GLU A 208 3.35 -15.22 9.21
N LYS A 209 2.83 -14.11 9.74
CA LYS A 209 2.32 -13.00 8.93
C LYS A 209 3.45 -12.24 8.23
N LEU A 210 4.60 -12.06 8.88
CA LEU A 210 5.76 -11.45 8.24
C LEU A 210 6.22 -12.28 7.03
N ILE A 211 6.30 -13.61 7.18
CA ILE A 211 6.61 -14.52 6.07
C ILE A 211 5.59 -14.37 4.93
N LYS A 212 4.29 -14.31 5.26
CA LYS A 212 3.21 -14.19 4.27
C LYS A 212 3.21 -12.85 3.54
N TYR A 213 3.57 -11.76 4.23
CA TYR A 213 3.38 -10.39 3.75
C TYR A 213 4.63 -9.74 3.17
N GLU A 214 5.79 -10.40 3.24
CA GLU A 214 7.03 -9.85 2.69
C GLU A 214 6.96 -9.67 1.16
N ALA A 215 7.02 -8.40 0.73
CA ALA A 215 6.73 -7.98 -0.63
C ALA A 215 7.98 -7.59 -1.43
N VAL A 216 9.12 -7.33 -0.78
CA VAL A 216 10.36 -6.88 -1.41
C VAL A 216 11.26 -8.09 -1.69
N HIS A 217 11.65 -8.82 -0.64
CA HIS A 217 12.58 -9.96 -0.67
C HIS A 217 11.98 -11.16 0.06
N LYS A 218 11.30 -12.03 -0.71
CA LYS A 218 10.56 -13.21 -0.21
C LYS A 218 11.32 -13.95 0.88
N ILE A 219 10.68 -14.13 2.04
CA ILE A 219 11.18 -14.99 3.12
C ILE A 219 10.87 -16.44 2.75
N SER A 220 11.91 -17.25 2.61
CA SER A 220 11.84 -18.60 2.07
C SER A 220 11.56 -19.67 3.13
N SER A 221 11.93 -19.42 4.39
CA SER A 221 11.84 -20.39 5.48
C SER A 221 11.79 -19.72 6.87
N TRP A 222 11.54 -20.52 7.91
CA TRP A 222 11.69 -20.07 9.30
C TRP A 222 13.14 -19.76 9.68
N GLY A 223 14.11 -20.43 9.05
CA GLY A 223 15.54 -20.15 9.24
C GLY A 223 15.91 -18.76 8.70
N ASP A 224 15.44 -18.45 7.49
CA ASP A 224 15.58 -17.13 6.85
C ASP A 224 14.94 -16.03 7.72
N LEU A 225 13.72 -16.26 8.23
CA LEU A 225 13.09 -15.32 9.17
C LEU A 225 13.94 -15.13 10.44
N LYS A 226 14.49 -16.20 11.01
CA LYS A 226 15.33 -16.12 12.20
C LYS A 226 16.58 -15.28 11.93
N ASN A 227 17.21 -15.47 10.77
CA ASN A 227 18.37 -14.69 10.35
C ASN A 227 18.04 -13.19 10.25
N ARG A 228 16.87 -12.85 9.69
CA ARG A 228 16.37 -11.46 9.60
C ARG A 228 15.93 -10.84 10.93
N LEU A 229 15.96 -11.61 12.01
CA LEU A 229 15.65 -11.19 13.38
C LEU A 229 16.82 -11.46 14.33
N ASP A 230 18.02 -11.72 13.79
CA ASP A 230 19.24 -11.93 14.56
C ASP A 230 19.76 -10.59 15.14
N SER A 231 20.82 -10.63 15.95
CA SER A 231 21.32 -9.50 16.73
C SER A 231 21.62 -8.22 15.92
N ASP A 232 22.16 -8.34 14.70
CA ASP A 232 22.45 -7.21 13.79
C ASP A 232 21.31 -6.91 12.80
N ARG A 233 20.14 -7.53 13.01
CA ARG A 233 18.93 -7.31 12.22
C ARG A 233 17.79 -6.85 13.12
N LEU A 234 17.14 -5.76 12.73
CA LEU A 234 16.00 -5.22 13.45
C LEU A 234 14.78 -5.27 12.54
N CYS A 235 13.64 -5.67 13.10
CA CYS A 235 12.37 -5.56 12.42
C CYS A 235 11.45 -4.67 13.25
N PHE A 236 10.85 -3.67 12.62
CA PHE A 236 9.85 -2.82 13.23
C PHE A 236 8.53 -2.98 12.49
N ALA A 237 7.41 -2.91 13.20
CA ALA A 237 6.10 -2.95 12.60
C ALA A 237 5.16 -1.90 13.21
N PHE A 238 4.31 -1.32 12.36
CA PHE A 238 3.28 -0.37 12.73
C PHE A 238 1.95 -1.10 12.92
N PHE A 239 1.32 -0.88 14.07
CA PHE A 239 0.03 -1.47 14.43
C PHE A 239 -1.00 -0.38 14.67
N HIS A 240 -2.22 -0.60 14.22
CA HIS A 240 -3.34 0.25 14.63
C HIS A 240 -4.02 -0.38 15.84
N TYR A 241 -4.41 0.39 16.85
CA TYR A 241 -5.02 -0.13 18.09
C TYR A 241 -6.32 -0.94 17.84
N LYS A 242 -7.08 -0.61 16.78
CA LYS A 242 -8.26 -1.38 16.30
C LYS A 242 -7.93 -2.58 15.40
N ILE A 243 -6.67 -2.77 15.03
CA ILE A 243 -6.17 -3.93 14.28
C ILE A 243 -4.89 -4.46 14.97
N PRO A 244 -4.97 -4.83 16.26
CA PRO A 244 -3.79 -5.01 17.11
C PRO A 244 -2.92 -6.22 16.73
N ASN A 245 -3.48 -7.15 15.95
CA ASN A 245 -2.86 -8.42 15.59
C ASN A 245 -2.36 -8.45 14.14
N GLU A 246 -2.54 -7.37 13.35
CA GLU A 246 -2.01 -7.27 11.99
C GLU A 246 -0.97 -6.15 11.93
N PRO A 247 0.28 -6.45 11.58
CA PRO A 247 1.25 -5.39 11.28
C PRO A 247 0.78 -4.72 9.98
N LEU A 248 0.50 -3.42 9.97
CA LEU A 248 0.04 -2.72 8.76
C LEU A 248 1.19 -2.41 7.80
N ILE A 249 2.31 -2.00 8.37
CA ILE A 249 3.59 -1.84 7.69
C ILE A 249 4.64 -2.51 8.56
N PHE A 250 5.60 -3.18 7.95
CA PHE A 250 6.84 -3.52 8.65
C PHE A 250 8.07 -3.09 7.86
N VAL A 251 9.15 -2.88 8.60
CA VAL A 251 10.42 -2.33 8.15
C VAL A 251 11.52 -3.24 8.68
N GLU A 252 12.28 -3.84 7.77
CA GLU A 252 13.47 -4.61 8.10
C GLU A 252 14.72 -3.75 7.95
N VAL A 253 15.61 -3.83 8.93
CA VAL A 253 16.80 -3.00 9.06
C VAL A 253 18.01 -3.90 9.33
N ALA A 254 19.09 -3.65 8.61
CA ALA A 254 20.39 -4.26 8.86
C ALA A 254 21.34 -3.23 9.47
N LEU A 255 22.05 -3.62 10.53
CA LEU A 255 23.08 -2.81 11.17
C LEU A 255 24.45 -3.18 10.57
N VAL A 256 25.10 -2.21 9.92
CA VAL A 256 26.33 -2.42 9.14
C VAL A 256 27.30 -1.25 9.29
N ASP A 257 28.54 -1.43 8.84
CA ASP A 257 29.59 -0.41 8.98
C ASP A 257 29.59 0.66 7.88
N LYS A 258 28.96 0.37 6.74
CA LYS A 258 28.90 1.25 5.56
C LYS A 258 27.57 1.14 4.84
N ILE A 259 27.25 2.11 3.98
CA ILE A 259 26.05 2.04 3.15
C ILE A 259 26.13 0.81 2.23
N ALA A 260 25.17 -0.11 2.39
CA ALA A 260 25.09 -1.31 1.58
C ALA A 260 24.66 -1.00 0.14
N ASP A 261 25.25 -1.72 -0.81
CA ASP A 261 25.04 -1.58 -2.25
C ASP A 261 24.57 -2.87 -2.94
N SER A 262 24.46 -3.99 -2.22
CA SER A 262 23.95 -5.26 -2.73
C SER A 262 23.02 -5.94 -1.71
N ILE A 263 21.84 -6.36 -2.17
CA ILE A 263 20.90 -7.10 -1.33
C ILE A 263 21.35 -8.55 -1.14
N GLN A 264 21.97 -9.17 -2.16
CA GLN A 264 22.50 -10.53 -2.05
C GLN A 264 23.52 -10.62 -0.91
N HIS A 265 24.42 -9.65 -0.80
CA HIS A 265 25.39 -9.60 0.31
C HIS A 265 24.71 -9.34 1.67
N LEU A 266 23.63 -8.56 1.70
CA LEU A 266 22.95 -8.21 2.95
C LEU A 266 22.13 -9.38 3.53
N LEU A 267 21.60 -10.23 2.64
CA LEU A 267 20.78 -11.39 2.96
C LEU A 267 21.55 -12.71 2.97
N ASP A 268 22.88 -12.69 2.80
CA ASP A 268 23.71 -13.89 2.79
C ASP A 268 23.75 -14.53 4.19
N GLU A 269 23.02 -15.64 4.33
CA GLU A 269 22.93 -16.43 5.58
C GLU A 269 24.25 -17.11 5.97
N SER A 270 25.24 -17.16 5.05
CA SER A 270 26.55 -17.74 5.35
C SER A 270 27.48 -16.78 6.10
N VAL A 271 27.17 -15.48 6.09
CA VAL A 271 27.95 -14.46 6.79
C VAL A 271 27.49 -14.40 8.25
N PRO A 272 28.40 -14.58 9.22
CA PRO A 272 28.05 -14.47 10.64
C PRO A 272 27.52 -13.07 10.98
N SER A 273 26.54 -13.03 11.87
CA SER A 273 25.97 -11.79 12.42
C SER A 273 27.04 -10.96 13.11
N ASN A 274 27.08 -9.66 12.84
CA ASN A 274 28.04 -8.75 13.45
C ASN A 274 27.59 -8.27 14.83
N ASP A 275 28.51 -7.78 15.64
CA ASP A 275 28.15 -7.09 16.89
C ASP A 275 27.48 -5.74 16.56
N PRO A 276 26.21 -5.51 16.96
CA PRO A 276 25.49 -4.26 16.70
C PRO A 276 26.20 -3.01 17.22
N SER A 277 27.03 -3.15 18.25
CA SER A 277 27.76 -2.03 18.85
C SER A 277 28.81 -1.42 17.92
N ASN A 278 29.33 -2.21 16.97
CA ASN A 278 30.33 -1.77 15.99
C ASN A 278 29.71 -1.08 14.77
N ALA A 279 28.41 -1.30 14.52
CA ALA A 279 27.74 -0.74 13.37
C ALA A 279 27.66 0.79 13.43
N SER A 280 27.84 1.43 12.28
CA SER A 280 27.75 2.90 12.12
C SER A 280 26.56 3.34 11.24
N THR A 281 25.96 2.38 10.54
CA THR A 281 24.95 2.60 9.51
C THR A 281 23.78 1.63 9.68
N ALA A 282 22.56 2.16 9.64
CA ALA A 282 21.33 1.37 9.56
C ALA A 282 20.80 1.37 8.13
N ILE A 283 20.61 0.18 7.55
CA ILE A 283 20.10 -0.02 6.21
C ILE A 283 18.69 -0.59 6.25
N LEU A 284 17.70 0.25 5.93
CA LEU A 284 16.31 -0.16 5.75
C LEU A 284 16.18 -0.84 4.39
N TYR A 285 16.24 -2.17 4.35
CA TYR A 285 16.30 -2.93 3.09
C TYR A 285 14.95 -3.54 2.67
N SER A 286 13.98 -3.60 3.57
CA SER A 286 12.60 -3.98 3.23
C SER A 286 11.60 -3.08 3.95
N ILE A 287 10.60 -2.58 3.21
CA ILE A 287 9.45 -1.85 3.74
C ILE A 287 8.22 -2.39 3.03
N SER A 288 7.39 -3.11 3.78
CA SER A 288 6.28 -3.88 3.22
C SER A 288 4.95 -3.36 3.79
N ASN A 289 4.03 -2.93 2.92
CA ASN A 289 2.62 -2.73 3.27
C ASN A 289 1.90 -4.07 3.17
N THR A 290 1.40 -4.55 4.29
CA THR A 290 0.85 -5.92 4.40
C THR A 290 -0.61 -6.00 3.97
N GLN A 291 -1.31 -4.87 3.97
CA GLN A 291 -2.75 -4.82 3.73
C GLN A 291 -3.03 -4.23 2.34
N ALA A 292 -3.40 -5.09 1.39
CA ALA A 292 -3.78 -4.65 0.04
C ALA A 292 -4.90 -3.59 0.05
N GLY A 293 -5.82 -3.69 1.01
CA GLY A 293 -6.89 -2.71 1.25
C GLY A 293 -6.41 -1.32 1.70
N LEU A 294 -5.14 -1.16 2.08
CA LEU A 294 -4.52 0.14 2.39
C LEU A 294 -3.67 0.66 1.23
N SER A 295 -3.65 -0.02 0.08
CA SER A 295 -2.90 0.43 -1.10
C SER A 295 -3.31 1.84 -1.54
N GLY A 296 -2.32 2.72 -1.73
CA GLY A 296 -2.53 4.12 -2.11
C GLY A 296 -3.11 5.02 -1.01
N ILE A 297 -3.15 4.55 0.23
CA ILE A 297 -3.40 5.37 1.43
C ILE A 297 -2.04 5.74 2.00
N SER A 298 -1.77 7.04 2.11
CA SER A 298 -0.58 7.51 2.83
C SER A 298 -0.82 7.27 4.31
N LEU A 299 -0.04 6.37 4.92
CA LEU A 299 -0.05 6.11 6.36
C LEU A 299 0.84 7.15 7.06
N GLY A 300 0.65 8.42 6.69
CA GLY A 300 1.48 9.57 7.04
C GLY A 300 2.81 9.66 6.30
N ASN A 301 3.21 10.89 6.01
CA ASN A 301 4.62 11.21 5.79
C ASN A 301 5.29 11.16 7.17
N PHE A 302 6.55 10.73 7.28
CA PHE A 302 7.30 10.55 8.55
C PHE A 302 7.21 9.17 9.21
N LEU A 303 6.65 8.16 8.55
CA LEU A 303 6.74 6.77 9.01
C LEU A 303 8.20 6.36 9.26
N ILE A 304 9.07 6.67 8.30
CA ILE A 304 10.50 6.35 8.40
C ILE A 304 11.22 7.24 9.41
N LYS A 305 10.76 8.48 9.61
CA LYS A 305 11.29 9.36 10.65
C LYS A 305 11.17 8.71 12.03
N ARG A 306 10.01 8.11 12.36
CA ARG A 306 9.80 7.41 13.64
C ARG A 306 10.75 6.21 13.82
N VAL A 307 11.01 5.46 12.76
CA VAL A 307 11.99 4.35 12.79
C VAL A 307 13.41 4.88 13.01
N VAL A 308 13.80 5.92 12.28
CA VAL A 308 15.13 6.54 12.39
C VAL A 308 15.35 7.19 13.76
N GLU A 309 14.35 7.88 14.31
CA GLU A 309 14.39 8.44 15.66
C GLU A 309 14.56 7.35 16.72
N LYS A 310 13.80 6.25 16.61
CA LYS A 310 13.95 5.09 17.50
C LYS A 310 15.36 4.50 17.43
N LEU A 311 15.87 4.27 16.22
CA LEU A 311 17.24 3.78 16.01
C LEU A 311 18.28 4.75 16.59
N SER A 312 18.11 6.07 16.43
CA SER A 312 19.02 7.08 16.98
C SER A 312 19.01 7.14 18.52
N GLN A 313 17.87 6.83 19.14
CA GLN A 313 17.74 6.79 20.59
C GLN A 313 18.41 5.53 21.15
N GLU A 314 18.17 4.38 20.55
CA GLU A 314 18.64 3.06 21.01
C GLU A 314 20.12 2.80 20.67
N PHE A 315 20.57 3.16 19.46
CA PHE A 315 21.91 2.83 18.97
C PHE A 315 22.74 4.10 18.72
N LYS A 316 23.50 4.53 19.73
CA LYS A 316 24.30 5.77 19.66
C LYS A 316 25.45 5.72 18.66
N SER A 317 25.95 4.52 18.33
CA SER A 317 26.99 4.30 17.32
C SER A 317 26.50 4.56 15.89
N ILE A 318 25.20 4.34 15.63
CA ILE A 318 24.60 4.54 14.31
C ILE A 318 24.48 6.04 14.02
N LYS A 319 25.13 6.49 12.95
CA LYS A 319 25.10 7.90 12.48
C LYS A 319 24.50 8.06 11.09
N THR A 320 24.44 6.98 10.31
CA THR A 320 23.93 6.99 8.94
C THR A 320 22.67 6.14 8.85
N TYR A 321 21.60 6.70 8.30
CA TYR A 321 20.34 5.99 8.05
C TYR A 321 20.05 6.03 6.56
N ALA A 322 20.18 4.88 5.91
CA ALA A 322 19.94 4.78 4.48
C ALA A 322 19.02 3.60 4.19
N THR A 323 18.45 3.58 2.99
CA THR A 323 17.68 2.44 2.50
C THR A 323 18.49 1.68 1.47
N LEU A 324 18.12 0.46 1.14
CA LEU A 324 18.51 -0.19 -0.12
C LEU A 324 17.22 -0.57 -0.84
N SER A 325 16.74 0.31 -1.72
CA SER A 325 15.38 0.27 -2.24
C SER A 325 15.33 -0.17 -3.72
N PRO A 326 14.30 -0.93 -4.13
CA PRO A 326 14.09 -1.32 -5.53
C PRO A 326 13.59 -0.15 -6.38
N ILE A 327 13.63 -0.32 -7.72
CA ILE A 327 13.18 0.68 -8.70
C ILE A 327 12.15 0.05 -9.67
N PRO A 328 10.96 -0.35 -9.19
CA PRO A 328 10.08 -1.30 -9.86
C PRO A 328 9.56 -0.87 -11.24
N GLY A 329 9.54 0.43 -11.54
CA GLY A 329 8.99 0.97 -12.79
C GLY A 329 10.01 1.20 -13.91
N PHE A 330 11.31 1.05 -13.64
CA PHE A 330 12.36 1.57 -14.54
C PHE A 330 12.40 0.86 -15.89
N THR A 331 12.52 -0.47 -15.93
CA THR A 331 12.61 -1.21 -17.21
C THR A 331 11.35 -1.04 -18.06
N LYS A 332 10.18 -0.96 -17.42
CA LYS A 332 8.91 -0.68 -18.10
C LYS A 332 8.90 0.72 -18.70
N TRP A 333 9.38 1.71 -17.95
CA TRP A 333 9.52 3.07 -18.44
C TRP A 333 10.48 3.15 -19.63
N LEU A 334 11.64 2.48 -19.56
CA LEU A 334 12.60 2.42 -20.67
C LEU A 334 11.94 1.94 -21.96
N LYS A 335 11.25 0.79 -21.92
CA LYS A 335 10.57 0.20 -23.07
C LYS A 335 9.53 1.12 -23.70
N ASN A 336 8.79 1.84 -22.87
CA ASN A 336 7.70 2.68 -23.35
C ASN A 336 8.19 4.03 -23.91
N ASN A 337 9.31 4.57 -23.42
CA ASN A 337 9.68 5.97 -23.67
C ASN A 337 10.92 6.12 -24.57
N LEU A 338 11.86 5.18 -24.58
CA LEU A 338 13.12 5.31 -25.35
C LEU A 338 12.90 5.43 -26.87
N ASN A 339 11.84 4.81 -27.40
CA ASN A 339 11.50 4.92 -28.82
C ASN A 339 10.60 6.12 -29.13
N GLN A 340 10.04 6.77 -28.10
CA GLN A 340 9.13 7.91 -28.25
C GLN A 340 9.88 9.25 -28.19
N ASP A 341 10.89 9.37 -27.32
CA ASP A 341 11.73 10.57 -27.21
C ASP A 341 13.11 10.33 -27.82
N VAL A 342 13.21 10.55 -29.13
CA VAL A 342 14.47 10.44 -29.88
C VAL A 342 15.53 11.47 -29.44
N THR A 343 15.14 12.52 -28.71
CA THR A 343 16.08 13.56 -28.24
C THR A 343 16.69 13.25 -26.88
N LEU A 344 16.10 12.33 -26.11
CA LEU A 344 16.51 12.01 -24.75
C LEU A 344 17.97 11.55 -24.67
N LEU A 345 18.36 10.64 -25.55
CA LEU A 345 19.72 10.07 -25.55
C LEU A 345 20.77 11.14 -25.87
N GLY A 346 20.47 12.02 -26.82
CA GLY A 346 21.32 13.19 -27.13
C GLY A 346 21.47 14.13 -25.94
N LYS A 347 20.37 14.47 -25.25
CA LYS A 347 20.39 15.32 -24.04
C LYS A 347 21.20 14.73 -22.89
N LEU A 348 21.30 13.40 -22.82
CA LEU A 348 22.05 12.69 -21.79
C LEU A 348 23.49 12.32 -22.22
N ASN A 349 23.89 12.74 -23.43
CA ASN A 349 25.19 12.40 -24.03
C ASN A 349 25.41 10.87 -24.03
N ILE A 350 24.38 10.12 -24.45
CA ILE A 350 24.39 8.66 -24.62
C ILE A 350 24.56 8.37 -26.11
N LYS A 351 25.60 7.60 -26.45
CA LYS A 351 25.97 7.29 -27.84
C LYS A 351 25.22 6.09 -28.41
N GLN A 352 24.80 5.18 -27.54
CA GLN A 352 24.04 3.98 -27.89
C GLN A 352 22.66 4.37 -28.41
N SER A 353 22.16 3.60 -29.37
CA SER A 353 20.80 3.70 -29.88
C SER A 353 19.77 3.12 -28.90
N SER A 354 18.50 3.53 -29.03
CA SER A 354 17.41 2.97 -28.22
C SER A 354 17.32 1.44 -28.35
N ALA A 355 17.58 0.89 -29.54
CA ALA A 355 17.55 -0.55 -29.79
C ALA A 355 18.64 -1.29 -29.01
N GLU A 356 19.88 -0.81 -29.04
CA GLU A 356 21.01 -1.40 -28.30
C GLU A 356 20.79 -1.39 -26.78
N ILE A 357 20.20 -0.31 -26.26
CA ILE A 357 19.89 -0.18 -24.83
C ILE A 357 18.82 -1.20 -24.42
N LEU A 358 17.75 -1.31 -25.21
CA LEU A 358 16.66 -2.26 -24.93
C LEU A 358 17.13 -3.71 -25.05
N GLU A 359 17.97 -4.01 -26.05
CA GLU A 359 18.59 -5.32 -26.20
C GLU A 359 19.49 -5.64 -25.00
N SER A 360 20.33 -4.70 -24.58
CA SER A 360 21.19 -4.87 -23.40
C SER A 360 20.36 -5.15 -22.14
N ALA A 361 19.23 -4.45 -21.94
CA ALA A 361 18.33 -4.70 -20.80
C ALA A 361 17.71 -6.10 -20.84
N GLU A 362 17.44 -6.65 -22.03
CA GLU A 362 16.94 -8.02 -22.19
C GLU A 362 18.05 -9.06 -21.98
N GLN A 363 19.26 -8.83 -22.50
CA GLN A 363 20.42 -9.71 -22.30
C GLN A 363 20.77 -9.89 -20.82
N LEU A 364 20.60 -8.83 -20.00
CA LEU A 364 20.82 -8.87 -18.55
C LEU A 364 19.96 -9.90 -17.80
N LYS A 365 18.85 -10.35 -18.38
CA LYS A 365 18.02 -11.43 -17.81
C LYS A 365 18.69 -12.79 -17.88
N THR A 366 19.58 -12.99 -18.84
CA THR A 366 20.28 -14.26 -19.07
C THR A 366 21.74 -14.20 -18.65
N ASN A 367 22.39 -13.03 -18.76
CA ASN A 367 23.76 -12.82 -18.34
C ASN A 367 23.90 -11.45 -17.67
N VAL A 368 24.27 -11.44 -16.39
CA VAL A 368 24.38 -10.23 -15.56
C VAL A 368 25.59 -9.36 -15.95
N GLU A 369 26.55 -9.93 -16.67
CA GLU A 369 27.72 -9.20 -17.16
C GLU A 369 27.38 -8.31 -18.35
N CYS A 370 27.90 -7.08 -18.35
CA CYS A 370 27.79 -6.15 -19.47
C CYS A 370 29.02 -5.25 -19.57
N THR A 371 29.14 -4.54 -20.68
CA THR A 371 30.21 -3.56 -20.88
C THR A 371 30.06 -2.37 -19.93
N ASN A 372 31.18 -1.70 -19.63
CA ASN A 372 31.17 -0.53 -18.76
C ASN A 372 30.35 0.62 -19.38
N GLU A 373 30.34 0.73 -20.71
CA GLU A 373 29.55 1.70 -21.47
C GLU A 373 28.05 1.48 -21.26
N THR A 374 27.58 0.22 -21.33
CA THR A 374 26.18 -0.14 -21.06
C THR A 374 25.80 0.17 -19.62
N LYS A 375 26.65 -0.21 -18.65
CA LYS A 375 26.46 0.14 -17.24
C LYS A 375 26.31 1.64 -17.02
N GLN A 376 27.21 2.45 -17.59
CA GLN A 376 27.16 3.91 -17.46
C GLN A 376 25.90 4.49 -18.10
N CYS A 377 25.51 4.01 -19.28
CA CYS A 377 24.27 4.40 -19.96
C CYS A 377 23.04 4.11 -19.10
N MET A 378 22.92 2.89 -18.56
CA MET A 378 21.80 2.49 -17.71
C MET A 378 21.72 3.33 -16.43
N LEU A 379 22.86 3.59 -15.77
CA LEU A 379 22.90 4.45 -14.59
C LEU A 379 22.48 5.89 -14.89
N LYS A 380 22.89 6.46 -16.03
CA LYS A 380 22.44 7.80 -16.47
C LYS A 380 20.93 7.84 -16.71
N LEU A 381 20.39 6.85 -17.42
CA LEU A 381 18.94 6.75 -17.67
C LEU A 381 18.15 6.55 -16.38
N CYS A 382 18.67 5.75 -15.45
CA CYS A 382 18.06 5.54 -14.14
C CYS A 382 18.07 6.82 -13.30
N ALA A 383 19.17 7.58 -13.31
CA ALA A 383 19.24 8.89 -12.68
C ALA A 383 18.22 9.87 -13.29
N TYR A 384 18.06 9.87 -14.61
CA TYR A 384 17.06 10.69 -15.30
C TYR A 384 15.64 10.29 -14.90
N TYR A 385 15.35 8.99 -14.90
CA TYR A 385 14.07 8.44 -14.48
C TYR A 385 13.68 8.88 -13.07
N LEU A 386 14.60 8.79 -12.10
CA LEU A 386 14.32 9.16 -10.72
C LEU A 386 14.24 10.68 -10.49
N LEU A 387 15.01 11.49 -11.24
CA LEU A 387 15.14 12.92 -11.00
C LEU A 387 14.26 13.82 -11.87
N LYS A 388 13.84 13.35 -13.05
CA LYS A 388 13.19 14.18 -14.08
C LYS A 388 11.83 13.66 -14.54
N VAL A 389 11.56 12.37 -14.39
CA VAL A 389 10.28 11.79 -14.82
C VAL A 389 9.26 11.91 -13.69
N ASN A 390 8.16 12.61 -13.97
CA ASN A 390 7.10 12.90 -13.02
C ASN A 390 5.76 12.31 -13.48
N ASN A 391 4.87 12.04 -12.53
CA ASN A 391 3.48 11.69 -12.82
C ASN A 391 2.62 12.95 -13.09
N SER A 392 1.33 12.77 -13.37
CA SER A 392 0.39 13.86 -13.67
C SER A 392 0.27 14.92 -12.56
N ASN A 393 0.63 14.57 -11.33
CA ASN A 393 0.56 15.47 -10.17
C ASN A 393 1.90 16.16 -9.89
N GLY A 394 2.89 16.00 -10.78
CA GLY A 394 4.23 16.56 -10.64
C GLY A 394 5.12 15.84 -9.61
N ASN A 395 4.66 14.72 -9.04
CA ASN A 395 5.48 13.91 -8.12
C ASN A 395 6.38 12.96 -8.91
N ALA A 396 7.44 12.47 -8.27
CA ALA A 396 8.30 11.44 -8.84
C ALA A 396 7.49 10.27 -9.42
N TYR A 397 7.83 9.84 -10.63
CA TYR A 397 7.07 8.80 -11.33
C TYR A 397 7.21 7.42 -10.67
N ASP A 398 8.41 7.12 -10.18
CA ASP A 398 8.65 5.86 -9.45
C ASP A 398 7.93 5.87 -8.10
N PRO A 399 7.11 4.84 -7.78
CA PRO A 399 6.33 4.83 -6.55
C PRO A 399 7.20 4.72 -5.29
N VAL A 400 8.35 4.04 -5.37
CA VAL A 400 9.28 3.88 -4.24
C VAL A 400 10.06 5.18 -4.03
N ALA A 401 10.46 5.86 -5.11
CA ALA A 401 11.02 7.21 -5.02
C ALA A 401 10.02 8.19 -4.40
N HIS A 402 8.78 8.18 -4.86
CA HIS A 402 7.74 9.04 -4.31
C HIS A 402 7.57 8.82 -2.80
N PHE A 403 7.53 7.56 -2.35
CA PHE A 403 7.42 7.21 -0.95
C PHE A 403 8.60 7.73 -0.11
N HIS A 404 9.85 7.51 -0.53
CA HIS A 404 11.00 7.93 0.27
C HIS A 404 11.18 9.45 0.28
N LEU A 405 10.98 10.11 -0.86
CA LEU A 405 11.05 11.56 -0.98
C LEU A 405 9.94 12.25 -0.20
N SER A 406 8.72 11.71 -0.21
CA SER A 406 7.62 12.21 0.64
C SER A 406 7.88 11.97 2.11
N ASN A 407 8.76 11.04 2.49
CA ASN A 407 9.23 10.85 3.86
C ASN A 407 10.48 11.70 4.20
N GLY A 408 10.90 12.61 3.33
CA GLY A 408 12.00 13.56 3.58
C GLY A 408 13.40 13.00 3.33
N ALA A 409 13.51 11.87 2.61
CA ALA A 409 14.81 11.35 2.22
C ALA A 409 15.43 12.16 1.06
N SER A 410 16.72 11.93 0.82
CA SER A 410 17.41 12.37 -0.39
C SER A 410 17.95 11.18 -1.18
N ILE A 411 18.05 11.28 -2.51
CA ILE A 411 18.67 10.23 -3.33
C ILE A 411 20.18 10.27 -3.12
N LYS A 412 20.74 9.23 -2.47
CA LYS A 412 22.15 9.20 -2.09
C LYS A 412 23.05 8.63 -3.19
N GLN A 413 22.74 7.43 -3.66
CA GLN A 413 23.50 6.75 -4.71
C GLN A 413 22.67 5.72 -5.45
N LEU A 414 23.05 5.46 -6.69
CA LEU A 414 22.57 4.35 -7.51
C LEU A 414 23.57 3.19 -7.43
N ASN A 415 23.05 1.98 -7.30
CA ASN A 415 23.83 0.76 -7.13
C ASN A 415 23.57 -0.17 -8.31
N TRP A 416 24.64 -0.49 -9.04
CA TRP A 416 24.60 -1.39 -10.18
C TRP A 416 24.67 -2.84 -9.72
N MET A 417 23.79 -3.70 -10.26
CA MET A 417 23.71 -5.12 -9.87
C MET A 417 23.59 -5.33 -8.36
N ALA A 418 22.79 -4.46 -7.75
CA ALA A 418 22.46 -4.50 -6.35
C ALA A 418 21.41 -5.57 -6.05
N ASP A 419 20.54 -5.90 -7.02
CA ASP A 419 19.61 -7.03 -6.94
C ASP A 419 19.66 -7.87 -8.22
N THR A 420 20.42 -8.97 -8.17
CA THR A 420 20.56 -9.91 -9.29
C THR A 420 19.46 -10.96 -9.35
N SER A 421 18.43 -10.87 -8.50
CA SER A 421 17.26 -11.75 -8.60
C SER A 421 16.50 -11.51 -9.91
N GLU A 422 15.77 -12.52 -10.39
CA GLU A 422 14.92 -12.40 -11.58
C GLU A 422 13.98 -11.18 -11.50
N LYS A 423 13.45 -10.92 -10.30
CA LYS A 423 12.60 -9.76 -10.01
C LYS A 423 13.38 -8.45 -10.17
N GLY A 424 14.55 -8.32 -9.55
CA GLY A 424 15.39 -7.11 -9.61
C GLY A 424 15.84 -6.77 -11.02
N ILE A 425 16.27 -7.79 -11.78
CA ILE A 425 16.63 -7.66 -13.20
C ILE A 425 15.43 -7.22 -14.03
N SER A 426 14.29 -7.90 -13.90
CA SER A 426 13.08 -7.59 -14.66
C SER A 426 12.56 -6.18 -14.40
N GLN A 427 12.59 -5.73 -13.14
CA GLN A 427 12.08 -4.44 -12.71
C GLN A 427 12.97 -3.26 -13.09
N SER A 428 14.28 -3.43 -12.96
CA SER A 428 15.23 -2.32 -12.93
C SER A 428 16.61 -2.61 -13.51
N ALA A 429 16.76 -3.69 -14.29
CA ALA A 429 18.05 -4.17 -14.78
C ALA A 429 19.07 -4.37 -13.63
N GLY A 430 18.58 -4.86 -12.48
CA GLY A 430 19.36 -5.16 -11.29
C GLY A 430 19.83 -3.94 -10.49
N MET A 431 19.38 -2.74 -10.85
CA MET A 431 19.74 -1.53 -10.13
C MET A 431 18.88 -1.31 -8.90
N MET A 432 19.50 -0.89 -7.81
CA MET A 432 18.82 -0.38 -6.63
C MET A 432 19.32 1.03 -6.32
N VAL A 433 18.63 1.69 -5.39
CA VAL A 433 18.95 3.06 -4.98
C VAL A 433 19.00 3.13 -3.45
N ASN A 434 19.98 3.86 -2.92
CA ASN A 434 19.94 4.24 -1.52
C ASN A 434 19.29 5.61 -1.37
N TYR A 435 18.26 5.70 -0.54
CA TYR A 435 17.73 6.96 -0.03
C TYR A 435 18.36 7.24 1.34
N LEU A 436 18.85 8.45 1.57
CA LEU A 436 19.47 8.87 2.84
C LEU A 436 18.49 9.71 3.66
N TYR A 437 18.32 9.32 4.92
CA TYR A 437 17.55 10.03 5.93
C TYR A 437 18.50 10.77 6.88
N GLU A 438 18.61 12.09 6.70
CA GLU A 438 19.35 12.97 7.61
C GLU A 438 18.35 13.66 8.54
N LEU A 439 18.28 13.24 9.81
CA LEU A 439 17.29 13.75 10.80
C LEU A 439 17.07 15.27 10.73
N PRO A 440 18.12 16.14 10.72
CA PRO A 440 17.93 17.59 10.68
C PRO A 440 17.38 18.15 9.35
N LYS A 441 17.36 17.35 8.28
CA LYS A 441 16.93 17.75 6.93
C LYS A 441 15.62 17.09 6.50
N ILE A 442 15.09 16.12 7.26
CA ILE A 442 13.88 15.36 6.87
C ILE A 442 12.72 16.31 6.59
N ASP A 443 12.44 17.25 7.49
CA ASP A 443 11.29 18.16 7.38
C ASP A 443 11.45 19.11 6.18
N ASN A 444 12.63 19.72 6.02
CA ASN A 444 12.93 20.59 4.88
C ASN A 444 12.90 19.84 3.53
N ASN A 445 13.44 18.62 3.47
CA ASN A 445 13.39 17.80 2.25
C ASN A 445 11.94 17.43 1.91
N HIS A 446 11.16 17.06 2.92
CA HIS A 446 9.74 16.73 2.78
C HIS A 446 8.97 17.92 2.20
N GLU A 447 9.08 19.10 2.83
CA GLU A 447 8.38 20.31 2.38
C GLU A 447 8.77 20.69 0.95
N ASN A 448 10.07 20.70 0.65
CA ASN A 448 10.56 21.07 -0.67
C ASN A 448 10.09 20.09 -1.77
N TYR A 449 10.01 18.80 -1.46
CA TYR A 449 9.48 17.81 -2.39
C TYR A 449 7.96 17.91 -2.56
N MET A 450 7.21 18.04 -1.46
CA MET A 450 5.74 18.04 -1.51
C MET A 450 5.18 19.32 -2.12
N VAL A 451 5.78 20.48 -1.79
CA VAL A 451 5.33 21.81 -2.23
C VAL A 451 5.99 22.19 -3.55
N ASN A 452 7.33 22.23 -3.60
CA ASN A 452 8.06 22.77 -4.74
C ASN A 452 8.40 21.72 -5.80
N LYS A 453 8.07 20.43 -5.56
CA LYS A 453 8.42 19.29 -6.44
C LYS A 453 9.93 19.16 -6.69
N VAL A 454 10.74 19.64 -5.76
CA VAL A 454 12.20 19.58 -5.86
C VAL A 454 12.72 18.32 -5.19
N ILE A 455 13.52 17.54 -5.93
CA ILE A 455 14.10 16.29 -5.45
C ILE A 455 15.49 16.55 -4.85
N SER A 456 15.64 16.33 -3.55
CA SER A 456 16.93 16.33 -2.87
C SER A 456 17.77 15.13 -3.30
N CYS A 457 18.99 15.36 -3.78
CA CYS A 457 19.90 14.29 -4.20
C CYS A 457 21.37 14.66 -3.96
N SER A 458 22.24 13.64 -3.96
CA SER A 458 23.68 13.85 -3.82
C SER A 458 24.30 14.45 -5.08
N LYS A 459 25.48 15.09 -4.93
CA LYS A 459 26.28 15.57 -6.07
C LYS A 459 26.64 14.43 -7.03
N LYS A 460 26.90 13.23 -6.51
CA LYS A 460 27.22 12.04 -7.31
C LYS A 460 26.09 11.70 -8.27
N VAL A 461 24.84 11.68 -7.80
CA VAL A 461 23.68 11.37 -8.64
C VAL A 461 23.36 12.50 -9.60
N SER A 462 23.33 13.76 -9.13
CA SER A 462 23.05 14.90 -10.03
C SER A 462 24.11 15.10 -11.11
N SER A 463 25.38 14.77 -10.84
CA SER A 463 26.44 14.83 -11.84
C SER A 463 26.28 13.83 -12.99
N MET A 464 25.50 12.76 -12.81
CA MET A 464 25.22 11.79 -13.89
C MET A 464 24.39 12.41 -15.03
N LEU A 465 23.67 13.51 -14.74
CA LEU A 465 22.85 14.24 -15.72
C LEU A 465 23.55 15.49 -16.27
N LYS A 466 24.80 15.75 -15.88
CA LYS A 466 25.60 16.82 -16.47
C LYS A 466 26.28 16.30 -17.73
N GLU A 467 26.45 17.21 -18.69
CA GLU A 467 27.02 16.93 -20.03
C GLU A 467 28.43 16.35 -19.97
#